data_AF-A0A3D4Q0F1-F1
#
_entry.id   AF-A0A3D4Q0F1-F1
#
_cell.length_a   1.000
_cell.length_b   1.000
_cell.length_c   1.000
_cell.angle_alpha   90.00
_cell.angle_beta   90.00
_cell.angle_gamma   90.00
#
_symmetry.space_group_name_H-M   'P 1'
#
loop_
_entity.id
_entity.type
_entity.pdbx_description
1 polymer ?
#
loop_
_entity_poly.entity_id
_entity_poly.type
_entity_poly.pdbx_seq_one_letter_code
_entity_poly.pdbx_strand_id
1 'polypeptide(L)' 'MLIDPTKKDAFEQLCASQDVTPSQVVRQLIREYLEKHGATYANQAQSTNGTNE' A
#
# COMPACT_ATOMS: atom_id res chain seq x y z
N MET A 1 -10.99 10.67 5.10
CA MET A 1 -11.25 10.53 3.64
C MET A 1 -12.54 9.75 3.49
N LEU A 2 -13.56 10.32 2.84
CA LEU A 2 -14.84 9.65 2.60
C LEU A 2 -14.71 8.89 1.28
N ILE A 3 -14.73 7.56 1.35
CA ILE A 3 -14.82 6.71 0.16
C ILE A 3 -16.29 6.37 -0.04
N ASP A 4 -16.72 6.39 -1.30
CA ASP A 4 -18.03 5.93 -1.73
C ASP A 4 -18.26 4.47 -1.29
N PRO A 5 -19.41 4.14 -0.67
CA PRO A 5 -19.66 2.81 -0.11
C PRO A 5 -19.61 1.71 -1.17
N THR A 6 -20.12 1.96 -2.38
CA THR A 6 -20.10 0.98 -3.47
C THR A 6 -18.67 0.67 -3.93
N LYS A 7 -17.79 1.68 -4.01
CA LYS A 7 -16.37 1.46 -4.32
C LYS A 7 -15.64 0.74 -3.21
N LYS A 8 -15.99 1.00 -1.94
CA LYS A 8 -15.42 0.27 -0.80
C LYS A 8 -15.75 -1.23 -0.91
N ASP A 9 -17.02 -1.57 -1.13
CA ASP A 9 -17.46 -2.97 -1.20
C ASP A 9 -16.78 -3.71 -2.37
N ALA A 10 -16.70 -3.08 -3.54
CA ALA A 10 -16.00 -3.65 -4.70
C ALA A 10 -14.51 -3.89 -4.41
N PHE A 11 -13.84 -2.95 -3.71
CA PHE A 11 -12.45 -3.08 -3.32
C PHE A 11 -12.24 -4.21 -2.30
N GLU A 12 -13.11 -4.32 -1.30
CA GLU A 12 -13.06 -5.40 -0.30
C GLU A 12 -13.28 -6.78 -0.92
N GLN A 13 -14.24 -6.91 -1.84
CA GLN A 13 -14.48 -8.15 -2.59
C GLN A 13 -13.27 -8.53 -3.45
N LEU A 14 -12.66 -7.56 -4.13
CA LEU A 14 -11.47 -7.78 -4.95
C LEU A 14 -10.28 -8.24 -4.09
N CYS A 15 -10.08 -7.65 -2.91
CA CYS A 15 -9.06 -8.07 -1.97
C CYS A 15 -9.29 -9.51 -1.49
N ALA A 16 -10.54 -9.82 -1.10
CA ALA A 16 -10.92 -11.16 -0.65
C ALA A 16 -10.71 -12.23 -1.74
N SER A 17 -10.95 -11.90 -3.01
CA SER A 17 -10.74 -12.83 -4.13
C SER A 17 -9.26 -13.19 -4.40
N GLN A 18 -8.34 -12.42 -3.83
CA GLN A 18 -6.90 -12.57 -4.01
C GLN A 18 -6.19 -12.97 -2.70
N ASP A 19 -6.93 -13.36 -1.67
CA ASP A 19 -6.40 -13.70 -0.35
C ASP A 19 -5.53 -12.59 0.29
N VAL A 20 -5.87 -11.32 0.00
CA VAL A 20 -5.20 -10.15 0.59
C VAL A 20 -6.19 -9.31 1.40
N THR A 21 -5.67 -8.61 2.41
CA THR A 21 -6.49 -7.67 3.19
C THR A 21 -6.45 -6.27 2.56
N PRO A 22 -7.56 -5.50 2.62
CA PRO A 22 -7.61 -4.12 2.14
C PRO A 22 -6.46 -3.25 2.67
N SER A 23 -6.08 -3.42 3.94
CA SER A 23 -4.97 -2.68 4.56
C SER A 23 -3.61 -2.97 3.93
N GLN A 24 -3.35 -4.21 3.49
CA GLN A 24 -2.10 -4.57 2.81
C GLN A 24 -2.00 -3.86 1.45
N VAL A 25 -3.10 -3.88 0.68
CA VAL A 25 -3.16 -3.23 -0.63
C VAL A 25 -3.04 -1.71 -0.49
N VAL A 26 -3.79 -1.10 0.43
CA VAL A 26 -3.70 0.36 0.69
C VAL A 26 -2.28 0.76 1.12
N ARG A 27 -1.61 -0.06 1.94
CA ARG A 27 -0.22 0.21 2.34
C ARG A 27 0.74 0.19 1.16
N GLN A 28 0.57 -0.73 0.21
CA GLN A 28 1.36 -0.77 -1.02
C GLN A 28 1.07 0.44 -1.90
N LEU A 29 -0.21 0.77 -2.13
CA LEU A 29 -0.61 1.94 -2.91
C LEU A 29 -0.05 3.25 -2.33
N ILE A 30 -0.05 3.41 -1.01
CA ILE A 30 0.55 4.58 -0.34
C ILE A 30 2.05 4.64 -0.63
N ARG A 31 2.77 3.52 -0.50
CA ARG A 31 4.22 3.47 -0.76
C ARG A 31 4.54 3.84 -2.20
N GLU A 32 3.90 3.18 -3.16
CA GLU A 32 4.09 3.43 -4.58
C GLU A 32 3.76 4.88 -4.95
N TYR A 33 2.68 5.44 -4.38
CA TYR A 33 2.31 6.82 -4.61
C TYR A 33 3.37 7.80 -4.05
N LEU A 34 3.86 7.55 -2.84
CA LEU A 34 4.92 8.37 -2.24
C LEU A 34 6.23 8.26 -3.03
N GLU A 35 6.65 7.06 -3.43
CA GLU A 35 7.83 6.83 -4.26
C GLU A 35 7.73 7.54 -5.61
N LYS A 36 6.59 7.41 -6.29
CA LYS A 36 6.33 8.06 -7.58
C LYS A 36 6.42 9.59 -7.49
N HIS A 37 6.07 10.17 -6.35
CA HIS A 37 6.08 11.61 -6.11
C HIS A 37 7.33 12.09 -5.34
N GLY A 38 8.31 11.22 -5.08
CA GLY A 38 9.54 11.56 -4.36
C GLY A 38 9.32 12.00 -2.91
N ALA A 39 8.19 11.60 -2.31
CA ALA A 39 7.82 11.97 -0.96
C ALA A 39 8.37 10.95 0.05
N THR A 40 9.30 11.38 0.90
CA THR A 40 9.84 10.54 1.98
C THR A 40 8.97 10.65 3.23
N TYR A 41 8.66 9.52 3.87
CA TYR A 41 7.95 9.49 5.14
C TYR A 41 8.83 8.92 6.27
N ALA A 42 8.73 9.51 7.46
CA ALA A 42 9.56 9.18 8.62
C ALA A 42 9.10 7.85 9.27
N ASN A 43 9.43 6.72 8.64
CA ASN A 43 9.57 5.35 9.17
C ASN A 43 9.71 4.36 7.99
N GLN A 44 10.54 4.68 7.00
CA GLN A 44 11.10 3.63 6.15
C GLN A 44 11.98 2.81 7.09
N ALA A 45 11.46 1.69 7.59
CA ALA A 45 12.31 0.61 8.07
C ALA A 45 13.31 0.38 6.94
N GLN A 46 14.56 0.78 7.17
CA GLN A 46 15.64 0.62 6.21
C GLN A 46 15.65 -0.86 5.85
N SER A 47 15.11 -1.22 4.69
CA SER A 47 15.40 -2.51 4.08
C SER A 47 16.86 -2.41 3.67
N THR A 48 17.75 -2.60 4.64
CA THR A 48 19.17 -2.89 4.43
C THR A 48 19.22 -4.23 3.69
N ASN A 49 18.99 -4.20 2.38
CA ASN A 49 19.48 -5.25 1.51
C ASN A 49 20.99 -5.07 1.49
N GLY A 50 21.70 -6.04 2.03
CA GLY A 50 23.15 -6.02 2.17
C GLY A 50 23.84 -5.80 0.83
N THR A 51 24.55 -4.68 0.71
CA THR A 51 25.71 -4.58 -0.16
C THR A 51 26.90 -5.08 0.64
N ASN A 52 27.18 -6.38 0.51
CA ASN A 52 28.51 -6.91 0.80
C ASN A 52 29.19 -7.09 -0.56
N GLU A 53 30.02 -6.13 -0.95
CA GLU A 53 31.08 -6.28 -1.96
C GLU A 53 32.43 -6.38 -1.25
#